data_AF-A0A167ARR0-F1
#
_entry.id   AF-A0A167ARR0-F1
#
_cell.length_a   1.000
_cell.length_b   1.000
_cell.length_c   1.000
_cell.angle_alpha   90.00
_cell.angle_beta   90.00
_cell.angle_gamma   90.00
#
_symmetry.space_group_name_H-M   'P 1'
#
loop_
_entity.id
_entity.type
_entity.pdbx_description
1 polymer ?
#
loop_
_entity_poly.entity_id
_entity_poly.type
_entity_poly.pdbx_seq_one_letter_code
_entity_poly.pdbx_strand_id
1 'polypeptide(L)'
;MFARTFLLLALGAVVSAQTFEGFPNSLTCKTGSDASGSATITKIEIQDAIVGPKGNKEDDSAANVASGKCATLSGIPLFTGGVPGTGTLGFAYDKGKDTYHFCFAQGAVDETGWPSQCTEN
;
A
#
# COMPACT_ATOMS: atom_id res chain seq x y z
N MET A 1 51.11 13.65 28.63
CA MET A 1 49.69 13.94 28.29
C MET A 1 49.20 12.85 27.35
N PHE A 2 48.26 12.01 27.79
CA PHE A 2 47.70 10.94 26.98
C PHE A 2 46.64 11.50 26.04
N ALA A 3 46.93 11.51 24.74
CA ALA A 3 45.98 11.83 23.69
C ALA A 3 44.95 10.71 23.58
N ARG A 4 43.71 10.98 23.98
CA ARG A 4 42.57 10.06 23.83
C ARG A 4 41.94 10.31 22.45
N THR A 5 42.30 9.46 21.49
CA THR A 5 41.67 9.41 20.17
C THR A 5 40.28 8.79 20.33
N PHE A 6 39.23 9.61 20.22
CA PHE A 6 37.85 9.12 20.13
C PHE A 6 37.59 8.69 18.68
N LEU A 7 37.52 7.38 18.44
CA LEU A 7 37.02 6.81 17.19
C LEU A 7 35.49 6.99 17.17
N LEU A 8 35.01 7.93 16.35
CA LEU A 8 33.59 8.05 16.01
C LEU A 8 33.23 6.92 15.05
N LEU A 9 32.63 5.84 15.57
CA LEU A 9 31.93 4.85 14.75
C LEU A 9 30.71 5.54 14.13
N ALA A 10 30.82 5.95 12.87
CA ALA A 10 29.66 6.29 12.07
C ALA A 10 28.88 4.99 11.78
N LEU A 11 27.86 4.70 12.59
CA LEU A 11 26.82 3.74 12.24
C LEU A 11 26.06 4.32 11.03
N GLY A 12 26.52 4.00 9.83
CA GLY A 12 25.72 4.16 8.63
C GLY A 12 24.50 3.25 8.80
N ALA A 13 23.35 3.83 9.15
CA ALA A 13 22.08 3.14 9.06
C ALA A 13 21.92 2.75 7.58
N VAL A 14 22.00 1.45 7.31
CA VAL A 14 21.56 0.91 6.03
C VAL A 14 20.06 1.14 6.02
N VAL A 15 19.62 2.26 5.46
CA VAL A 15 18.22 2.45 5.11
C VAL A 15 17.97 1.37 4.06
N SER A 16 17.34 0.27 4.48
CA SER A 16 16.78 -0.69 3.53
C SER A 16 15.87 0.13 2.62
N ALA A 17 16.14 0.15 1.33
CA ALA A 17 15.25 0.79 0.39
C ALA A 17 13.95 0.00 0.42
N GLN A 18 12.89 0.59 0.98
CA GLN A 18 11.55 0.00 0.94
C GLN A 18 11.21 -0.46 -0.48
N THR A 19 10.63 -1.65 -0.58
CA THR A 19 10.32 -2.28 -1.86
C THR A 19 8.83 -2.28 -2.12
N PHE A 20 8.45 -2.22 -3.40
CA PHE A 20 7.06 -2.17 -3.83
C PHE A 20 6.80 -3.23 -4.90
N GLU A 21 5.95 -4.19 -4.59
CA GLU A 21 5.65 -5.31 -5.47
C GLU A 21 4.19 -5.32 -5.93
N GLY A 22 3.97 -5.64 -7.21
CA GLY A 22 2.63 -5.78 -7.79
C GLY A 22 1.85 -4.49 -8.02
N PHE A 23 2.46 -3.32 -7.76
CA PHE A 23 1.84 -2.01 -7.98
C PHE A 23 1.72 -1.67 -9.47
N PRO A 24 0.52 -1.34 -9.96
CA PRO A 24 0.30 -0.90 -11.34
C PRO A 24 0.93 0.48 -11.58
N ASN A 25 1.04 0.89 -12.86
CA ASN A 25 1.56 2.22 -13.19
C ASN A 25 0.53 3.30 -12.88
N SER A 26 -0.76 2.95 -12.99
CA SER A 26 -1.86 3.78 -12.53
C SER A 26 -3.09 2.94 -12.19
N LEU A 27 -4.02 3.54 -11.46
CA LEU A 27 -5.34 2.99 -11.18
C LEU A 27 -6.40 3.97 -11.65
N THR A 28 -7.42 3.48 -12.35
CA THR A 28 -8.64 4.25 -12.61
C THR A 28 -9.76 3.71 -11.74
N CYS A 29 -10.19 4.51 -10.76
CA CYS A 29 -11.25 4.16 -9.84
C CYS A 29 -12.49 4.98 -10.17
N LYS A 30 -13.69 4.37 -10.07
CA LYS A 30 -14.93 5.15 -10.10
C LYS A 30 -15.03 6.00 -8.83
N THR A 31 -15.61 7.18 -8.95
CA THR A 31 -15.73 8.17 -7.87
C THR A 31 -17.15 8.73 -7.84
N GLY A 32 -17.48 9.44 -6.75
CA GLY A 32 -18.81 9.99 -6.52
C GLY A 32 -19.79 8.98 -5.92
N SER A 33 -20.89 9.47 -5.34
CA SER A 33 -21.86 8.64 -4.59
C SER A 33 -22.66 7.67 -5.46
N ASP A 34 -22.67 7.88 -6.78
CA ASP A 34 -23.34 7.08 -7.79
C ASP A 34 -22.36 6.36 -8.72
N ALA A 35 -21.06 6.39 -8.39
CA ALA A 35 -19.99 5.85 -9.22
C ALA A 35 -19.99 6.38 -10.68
N SER A 36 -20.53 7.59 -10.91
CA SER A 36 -20.60 8.22 -12.24
C SER A 36 -19.29 8.91 -12.65
N GLY A 37 -18.47 9.28 -11.66
CA GLY A 37 -17.15 9.87 -11.88
C GLY A 37 -16.06 8.82 -12.02
N SER A 38 -14.88 9.26 -12.47
CA SER A 38 -13.66 8.46 -12.39
C SER A 38 -12.46 9.34 -12.02
N ALA A 39 -11.49 8.75 -11.35
CA ALA A 39 -10.22 9.36 -11.04
C ALA A 39 -9.09 8.39 -11.39
N THR A 40 -8.05 8.92 -12.02
CA THR A 40 -6.81 8.19 -12.27
C THR A 40 -5.79 8.59 -11.21
N ILE A 41 -5.21 7.58 -10.58
CA ILE A 41 -4.20 7.69 -9.52
C ILE A 41 -2.91 7.12 -10.07
N THR A 42 -1.82 7.87 -10.03
CA THR A 42 -0.51 7.39 -10.49
C THR A 42 0.13 6.44 -9.49
N LYS A 43 1.09 5.63 -9.95
CA LYS A 43 1.90 4.76 -9.08
C LYS A 43 2.53 5.48 -7.89
N ILE A 44 3.04 6.69 -8.12
CA ILE A 44 3.69 7.49 -7.08
C ILE A 44 2.67 7.88 -6.01
N GLU A 45 1.49 8.35 -6.41
CA GLU A 45 0.41 8.70 -5.47
C GLU A 45 -0.08 7.48 -4.69
N ILE A 46 -0.16 6.30 -5.33
CA ILE A 46 -0.51 5.04 -4.67
C ILE A 46 0.53 4.69 -3.60
N GLN A 47 1.82 4.78 -3.94
CA GLN A 47 2.91 4.47 -3.01
C GLN A 47 2.95 5.46 -1.85
N ASP A 48 2.82 6.76 -2.13
CA ASP A 48 2.80 7.80 -1.09
C ASP A 48 1.60 7.67 -0.15
N ALA A 49 0.47 7.14 -0.62
CA ALA A 49 -0.71 6.91 0.18
C ALA A 49 -0.56 5.78 1.21
N ILE A 50 0.33 4.82 0.97
CA ILE A 50 0.47 3.61 1.78
C ILE A 50 1.74 3.56 2.63
N VAL A 51 2.77 4.33 2.26
CA VAL A 51 4.05 4.30 2.98
C VAL A 51 3.96 5.00 4.33
N GLY A 52 4.55 4.37 5.34
CA GLY A 52 4.59 4.87 6.71
C GLY A 52 3.47 4.27 7.57
N PRO A 53 3.11 4.89 8.72
CA PRO A 53 2.02 4.41 9.57
C PRO A 53 0.63 4.72 8.96
N LYS A 54 0.53 4.74 7.63
CA LYS A 54 -0.69 5.10 6.90
C LYS A 54 -1.53 3.86 6.66
N GLY A 55 -2.84 4.01 6.83
CA GLY A 55 -3.82 2.95 6.63
C GLY A 55 -4.23 2.23 7.91
N ASN A 56 -5.29 1.44 7.79
CA ASN A 56 -5.90 0.68 8.87
C ASN A 56 -5.59 -0.80 8.66
N LYS A 57 -5.17 -1.50 9.71
CA LYS A 57 -4.99 -2.95 9.65
C LYS A 57 -6.35 -3.62 9.62
N GLU A 58 -6.63 -4.38 8.57
CA GLU A 58 -7.88 -5.12 8.40
C GLU A 58 -7.76 -6.56 8.89
N ASP A 59 -6.61 -7.21 8.62
CA ASP A 59 -6.37 -8.61 8.98
C ASP A 59 -4.88 -8.84 9.29
N ASP A 60 -4.57 -9.85 10.09
CA ASP A 60 -3.19 -10.25 10.39
C ASP A 60 -2.55 -11.09 9.27
N SER A 61 -3.34 -11.53 8.28
CA SER A 61 -2.88 -12.30 7.13
C SER A 61 -3.64 -11.90 5.86
N ALA A 62 -2.94 -11.27 4.92
CA ALA A 62 -3.50 -10.82 3.65
C ALA A 62 -4.07 -11.97 2.81
N ALA A 63 -3.52 -13.18 2.97
CA ALA A 63 -4.05 -14.38 2.34
C ALA A 63 -5.51 -14.72 2.76
N ASN A 64 -6.00 -14.23 3.91
CA ASN A 64 -7.35 -14.52 4.39
C ASN A 64 -8.43 -13.70 3.65
N VAL A 65 -8.10 -12.47 3.29
CA VAL A 65 -9.07 -11.47 2.81
C VAL A 65 -8.85 -11.14 1.34
N ALA A 66 -7.60 -11.04 0.90
CA ALA A 66 -7.29 -10.67 -0.46
C ALA A 66 -7.42 -11.89 -1.38
N SER A 67 -8.45 -11.90 -2.22
CA SER A 67 -8.49 -12.76 -3.40
C SER A 67 -7.46 -12.25 -4.44
N GLY A 68 -6.78 -13.16 -5.13
CA GLY A 68 -5.83 -12.80 -6.19
C GLY A 68 -4.42 -12.49 -5.69
N LYS A 69 -3.94 -11.25 -5.89
CA LYS A 69 -2.51 -10.88 -5.85
C LYS A 69 -1.80 -11.15 -4.52
N CYS A 70 -2.52 -11.04 -3.40
CA CYS A 70 -1.98 -11.27 -2.06
C CYS A 70 -2.41 -12.60 -1.43
N ALA A 71 -3.07 -13.49 -2.19
CA ALA A 71 -3.59 -14.75 -1.67
C ALA A 71 -2.49 -15.69 -1.13
N THR A 72 -1.24 -15.49 -1.52
CA THR A 72 -0.08 -16.29 -1.07
C THR A 72 0.65 -15.69 0.13
N LEU A 73 0.29 -14.47 0.56
CA LEU A 73 0.97 -13.73 1.63
C LEU A 73 0.39 -14.10 3.01
N SER A 74 0.58 -15.37 3.39
CA SER A 74 0.12 -15.87 4.70
C SER A 74 0.97 -15.33 5.84
N GLY A 75 0.31 -14.83 6.89
CA GLY A 75 0.96 -14.23 8.07
C GLY A 75 1.57 -12.85 7.82
N ILE A 76 1.29 -12.22 6.67
CA ILE A 76 1.66 -10.84 6.38
C ILE A 76 0.39 -9.99 6.52
N PRO A 77 0.33 -8.98 7.40
CA PRO A 77 -0.90 -8.24 7.66
C PRO A 77 -1.41 -7.47 6.43
N LEU A 78 -2.75 -7.41 6.30
CA LEU A 78 -3.45 -6.60 5.32
C LEU A 78 -3.81 -5.25 5.91
N PHE A 79 -3.58 -4.21 5.12
CA PHE A 79 -3.96 -2.85 5.43
C PHE A 79 -4.85 -2.28 4.32
N THR A 80 -5.75 -1.39 4.69
CA THR A 80 -6.44 -0.51 3.74
C THR A 80 -6.01 0.94 3.94
N GLY A 81 -5.78 1.63 2.84
CA GLY A 81 -5.54 3.07 2.79
C GLY A 81 -6.22 3.64 1.57
N GLY A 82 -5.78 4.80 1.11
CA GLY A 82 -6.34 5.38 -0.11
C GLY A 82 -5.84 6.77 -0.37
N VAL A 83 -6.05 7.22 -1.61
CA VAL A 83 -5.89 8.63 -1.96
C VAL A 83 -7.25 9.31 -1.69
N PRO A 84 -7.28 10.40 -0.90
CA PRO A 84 -8.54 11.06 -0.57
C PRO A 84 -9.34 11.45 -1.81
N GLY A 85 -10.65 11.13 -1.81
CA GLY A 85 -11.57 11.48 -2.89
C GLY A 85 -11.49 10.59 -4.15
N THR A 86 -10.67 9.54 -4.14
CA THR A 86 -10.56 8.61 -5.29
C THR A 86 -11.07 7.22 -4.93
N GLY A 87 -10.29 6.41 -4.24
CA GLY A 87 -10.62 5.03 -3.91
C GLY A 87 -9.80 4.45 -2.77
N THR A 88 -10.21 3.27 -2.31
CA THR A 88 -9.57 2.49 -1.26
C THR A 88 -8.54 1.54 -1.87
N LEU A 89 -7.34 1.52 -1.31
CA LEU A 89 -6.23 0.68 -1.69
C LEU A 89 -6.01 -0.39 -0.63
N GLY A 90 -6.03 -1.66 -1.02
CA GLY A 90 -5.64 -2.79 -0.18
C GLY A 90 -4.19 -3.16 -0.44
N PHE A 91 -3.37 -3.21 0.60
CA PHE A 91 -1.96 -3.56 0.51
C PHE A 91 -1.50 -4.40 1.70
N ALA A 92 -0.54 -5.30 1.48
CA ALA A 92 0.11 -6.06 2.53
C ALA A 92 1.49 -5.47 2.82
N TYR A 93 1.91 -5.44 4.08
CA TYR A 93 3.24 -4.93 4.46
C TYR A 93 4.06 -6.01 5.18
N ASP A 94 5.08 -6.53 4.49
CA ASP A 94 6.09 -7.42 5.07
C ASP A 94 7.17 -6.59 5.76
N LYS A 95 6.98 -6.35 7.06
CA LYS A 95 7.93 -5.61 7.90
C LYS A 95 9.32 -6.27 7.95
N GLY A 96 9.42 -7.59 7.78
CA GLY A 96 10.69 -8.30 7.82
C GLY A 96 11.57 -8.00 6.61
N LYS A 97 10.95 -7.72 5.46
CA LYS A 97 11.63 -7.37 4.20
C LYS A 97 11.55 -5.89 3.85
N ASP A 98 10.76 -5.13 4.61
CA ASP A 98 10.37 -3.76 4.28
C ASP A 98 9.75 -3.66 2.88
N THR A 99 8.80 -4.57 2.61
CA THR A 99 8.13 -4.71 1.31
C THR A 99 6.64 -4.43 1.42
N TYR A 100 6.17 -3.53 0.58
CA TYR A 100 4.74 -3.29 0.36
C TYR A 100 4.30 -4.11 -0.86
N HIS A 101 3.19 -4.83 -0.73
CA HIS A 101 2.58 -5.60 -1.81
C HIS A 101 1.20 -5.03 -2.12
N PHE A 102 0.94 -4.74 -3.39
CA PHE A 102 -0.38 -4.32 -3.83
C PHE A 102 -1.32 -5.53 -3.89
N CYS A 103 -2.47 -5.44 -3.21
CA CYS A 103 -3.46 -6.52 -3.17
C CYS A 103 -4.65 -6.25 -4.08
N PHE A 104 -5.30 -5.10 -3.92
CA PHE A 104 -6.47 -4.70 -4.69
C PHE A 104 -6.72 -3.20 -4.58
N ALA A 105 -7.61 -2.67 -5.41
CA ALA A 105 -8.11 -1.31 -5.30
C ALA A 105 -9.60 -1.25 -5.63
N GLN A 106 -10.34 -0.49 -4.83
CA GLN A 106 -11.78 -0.34 -4.94
C GLN A 106 -12.15 1.14 -5.06
N GLY A 107 -13.06 1.46 -5.97
CA GLY A 107 -13.64 2.79 -6.15
C GLY A 107 -14.91 2.96 -5.34
N ALA A 108 -15.72 3.93 -5.76
CA ALA A 108 -17.04 4.17 -5.21
C ALA A 108 -17.95 2.94 -5.27
N VAL A 109 -18.88 2.89 -4.32
CA VAL A 109 -19.99 1.95 -4.30
C VAL A 109 -20.94 2.27 -5.45
N ASP A 110 -21.26 1.26 -6.26
CA ASP A 110 -22.17 1.41 -7.39
C ASP A 110 -23.63 1.06 -7.01
N GLU A 111 -24.51 1.07 -8.02
CA GLU A 111 -25.94 0.77 -7.87
C GLU A 111 -26.25 -0.63 -7.32
N THR A 112 -25.28 -1.55 -7.33
CA THR A 112 -25.42 -2.89 -6.74
C THR A 112 -25.17 -2.91 -5.24
N GLY A 113 -24.72 -1.80 -4.65
CA GLY A 113 -24.36 -1.68 -3.24
C GLY A 113 -22.96 -2.19 -2.91
N TRP A 114 -22.16 -2.55 -3.92
CA TRP A 114 -20.79 -3.01 -3.76
C TRP A 114 -19.77 -2.01 -4.30
N PRO A 115 -18.58 -1.90 -3.68
CA PRO A 115 -17.48 -1.12 -4.24
C PRO A 115 -17.08 -1.62 -5.62
N SER A 116 -17.03 -0.69 -6.59
CA SER A 116 -16.51 -0.99 -7.91
C SER A 116 -15.02 -1.35 -7.84
N GLN A 117 -14.56 -2.27 -8.68
CA GLN A 117 -13.14 -2.57 -8.79
C GLN A 117 -12.45 -1.45 -9.60
N CYS A 118 -11.31 -0.95 -9.11
CA CYS A 118 -10.49 -0.05 -9.91
C CYS A 118 -9.83 -0.82 -11.06
N THR A 119 -9.64 -0.15 -12.19
CA THR A 119 -8.92 -0.70 -13.34
C THR A 119 -7.43 -0.40 -13.20
N GLU A 120 -6.61 -1.44 -13.26
CA GLU A 120 -5.14 -1.33 -13.30
C GLU A 120 -4.65 -1.03 -14.71
N ASN A 121 -3.76 -0.04 -14.86
CA ASN A 121 -3.08 0.26 -16.13
C ASN A 121 -1.55 0.30 -15.97
#